data_AF-A0A2T7CXT9-F1
#
_entry.id   AF-A0A2T7CXT9-F1
#
_cell.length_a   1.000
_cell.length_b   1.000
_cell.length_c   1.000
_cell.angle_alpha   90.00
_cell.angle_beta   90.00
_cell.angle_gamma   90.00
#
_symmetry.space_group_name_H-M   'P 1'
#
loop_
_entity.id
_entity.type
_entity.pdbx_description
1 polymer ?
#
loop_
_entity_poly.entity_id
_entity_poly.type
_entity_poly.pdbx_seq_one_letter_code
_entity_poly.pdbx_strand_id
1 'polypeptide(L)'
;MAQGTLEVLLVGAKGLENTDYLSNMDPYAVLKCRSQEQKSSVASGKGSDPEWNETFVFTVSDSTTELFIKLLDSDGGTDDDFVGEATFEDALGSKL
;
A
#
# COMPACT_ATOMS: atom_id res chain seq x y z
N MET A 1 23.77 13.96 -9.07
CA MET A 1 22.44 13.58 -8.57
C MET A 1 22.48 12.08 -8.39
N ALA A 2 22.54 11.59 -7.14
CA ALA A 2 22.52 10.16 -6.89
C ALA A 2 21.07 9.69 -7.09
N GLN A 3 20.85 8.87 -8.10
CA GLN A 3 19.56 8.20 -8.32
C GLN A 3 19.64 6.83 -7.65
N GLY A 4 18.75 6.58 -6.71
CA GLY A 4 18.54 5.29 -6.06
C GLY A 4 17.23 4.66 -6.54
N THR A 5 17.02 3.42 -6.10
CA THR A 5 15.80 2.68 -6.36
C THR A 5 15.26 2.21 -5.01
N LEU A 6 13.99 2.52 -4.75
CA LEU A 6 13.26 2.04 -3.59
C LEU A 6 12.46 0.81 -4.01
N GLU A 7 12.79 -0.34 -3.43
CA GLU A 7 12.02 -1.57 -3.58
C GLU A 7 11.12 -1.74 -2.36
N VAL A 8 9.82 -1.90 -2.59
CA VAL A 8 8.80 -2.07 -1.54
C VAL A 8 8.12 -3.40 -1.76
N LEU A 9 8.32 -4.33 -0.83
CA LEU A 9 7.60 -5.59 -0.79
C LEU A 9 6.32 -5.41 0.03
N LEU A 10 5.19 -5.35 -0.66
CA LEU A 10 3.87 -5.39 -0.04
C LEU A 10 3.50 -6.85 0.27
N VAL A 11 3.77 -7.26 1.50
CA VAL A 11 3.45 -8.63 1.96
C VAL A 11 1.94 -8.76 2.18
N GLY A 12 1.39 -7.92 3.05
CA GLY A 12 0.00 -8.00 3.51
C GLY A 12 -0.31 -6.94 4.56
N ALA A 13 -1.59 -6.84 4.91
CA ALA A 13 -2.06 -6.04 6.03
C ALA A 13 -2.81 -6.94 7.01
N LYS A 14 -2.81 -6.55 8.29
CA LYS A 14 -3.51 -7.28 9.36
C LYS A 14 -4.15 -6.29 10.31
N GLY A 15 -5.29 -6.66 10.86
CA GLY A 15 -6.00 -5.82 11.82
C GLY A 15 -6.57 -4.55 11.19
N LEU A 16 -7.03 -4.64 9.94
CA LEU A 16 -7.79 -3.57 9.31
C LEU A 16 -9.01 -3.23 10.17
N GLU A 17 -9.24 -1.93 10.42
CA GLU A 17 -10.38 -1.50 11.23
C GLU A 17 -11.66 -2.02 10.61
N ASN A 18 -12.38 -2.79 11.41
CA ASN A 18 -13.40 -3.71 10.96
C ASN A 18 -14.71 -2.93 10.78
N THR A 19 -14.89 -2.30 9.63
CA THR A 19 -16.14 -1.59 9.32
C THR A 19 -17.30 -2.59 9.15
N ASP A 20 -17.02 -3.79 8.63
CA ASP A 20 -17.98 -4.88 8.56
C ASP A 20 -17.27 -6.24 8.68
N TYR A 21 -17.68 -7.05 9.65
CA TYR A 21 -17.14 -8.38 9.92
C TYR A 21 -17.29 -9.29 8.68
N LEU A 22 -16.22 -9.44 7.89
CA LEU A 22 -15.90 -10.65 7.12
C LEU A 22 -16.99 -11.15 6.13
N SER A 23 -17.54 -10.30 5.24
CA SER A 23 -18.49 -10.83 4.24
C SER A 23 -18.15 -10.67 2.75
N ASN A 24 -17.25 -9.77 2.32
CA ASN A 24 -16.61 -9.74 0.99
C ASN A 24 -15.77 -8.46 0.89
N MET A 25 -14.74 -8.33 1.72
CA MET A 25 -13.81 -7.21 1.60
C MET A 25 -12.79 -7.55 0.52
N ASP A 26 -12.63 -6.62 -0.42
CA ASP A 26 -11.74 -6.69 -1.57
C ASP A 26 -10.72 -5.54 -1.48
N PRO A 27 -9.82 -5.58 -0.47
CA PRO A 27 -8.91 -4.47 -0.23
C PRO A 27 -7.77 -4.43 -1.25
N TYR A 28 -7.32 -3.22 -1.58
CA TYR A 28 -6.16 -2.96 -2.41
C TYR A 28 -5.29 -1.84 -1.82
N ALA A 29 -3.99 -1.92 -2.06
CA ALA A 29 -3.02 -0.95 -1.62
C ALA A 29 -2.60 -0.03 -2.77
N VAL A 30 -2.58 1.27 -2.51
CA VAL A 30 -2.07 2.30 -3.41
C VAL A 30 -0.78 2.84 -2.82
N LEU A 31 0.33 2.53 -3.47
CA LEU A 31 1.66 3.00 -3.11
C LEU A 31 1.99 4.22 -3.96
N LYS A 32 2.19 5.36 -3.32
CA LYS A 32 2.55 6.62 -3.97
C LYS A 32 3.90 7.09 -3.44
N CYS A 33 4.86 7.17 -4.35
CA CYS A 33 6.20 7.68 -4.10
C CYS A 33 6.44 8.87 -5.02
N ARG A 34 6.33 10.08 -4.48
CA ARG A 34 6.47 11.34 -5.22
C ARG A 34 5.51 11.44 -6.41
N SER A 35 6.04 11.39 -7.63
CA SER A 35 5.28 11.43 -8.89
C SER A 35 4.92 10.04 -9.43
N GLN A 36 5.35 8.97 -8.77
CA GLN A 36 5.03 7.60 -9.14
C GLN A 36 3.92 7.08 -8.24
N GLU A 37 2.88 6.53 -8.84
CA GLU A 37 1.78 5.87 -8.13
C GLU A 37 1.65 4.47 -8.72
N GLN A 38 1.61 3.46 -7.85
CA GLN A 38 1.42 2.06 -8.19
C GLN A 38 0.33 1.49 -7.31
N LYS A 39 -0.50 0.63 -7.88
CA LYS A 39 -1.60 -0.03 -7.17
C LYS A 39 -1.33 -1.52 -7.14
N SER A 40 -1.64 -2.14 -6.01
CA SER A 40 -1.62 -3.58 -5.87
C SER A 40 -2.82 -4.22 -6.54
N SER A 41 -2.74 -5.53 -6.71
CA SER A 41 -3.88 -6.37 -7.02
C SER A 41 -4.94 -6.26 -5.93
N VAL A 42 -6.21 -6.46 -6.29
CA VAL A 42 -7.30 -6.50 -5.31
C VAL A 42 -7.26 -7.86 -4.60
N ALA A 43 -7.17 -7.85 -3.27
CA ALA A 43 -7.08 -9.06 -2.47
C ALA A 43 -8.48 -9.65 -2.21
N SER A 44 -9.16 -10.05 -3.29
CA SER A 44 -10.56 -10.45 -3.21
C SER A 44 -10.78 -11.68 -2.33
N GLY A 45 -11.76 -11.61 -1.42
CA GLY A 45 -12.12 -12.70 -0.52
C GLY A 45 -11.08 -13.02 0.57
N LYS A 46 -10.13 -12.11 0.83
CA LYS A 46 -9.13 -12.27 1.91
C LYS A 46 -9.58 -11.69 3.25
N GLY A 47 -10.62 -10.85 3.27
CA GLY A 47 -11.20 -10.31 4.49
C GLY A 47 -10.24 -9.37 5.22
N SER A 48 -10.10 -9.52 6.54
CA SER A 48 -9.35 -8.64 7.45
C SER A 48 -7.82 -8.76 7.37
N ASP A 49 -7.32 -9.80 6.69
CA ASP A 49 -5.92 -10.15 6.62
C ASP A 49 -5.47 -10.37 5.16
N PRO A 50 -5.55 -9.34 4.30
CA PRO A 50 -5.15 -9.48 2.91
C PRO A 50 -3.64 -9.69 2.76
N GLU A 51 -3.29 -10.59 1.84
CA GLU A 51 -1.91 -10.89 1.45
C GLU A 51 -1.76 -10.65 -0.05
N TRP A 52 -0.86 -9.74 -0.43
CA TRP A 52 -0.54 -9.43 -1.82
C TRP A 52 0.73 -10.13 -2.26
N ASN A 53 1.78 -10.10 -1.43
CA ASN A 53 3.13 -10.55 -1.79
C ASN A 53 3.62 -9.94 -3.11
N GLU A 54 3.34 -8.66 -3.33
CA GLU A 54 3.70 -7.92 -4.55
C GLU A 54 4.88 -6.98 -4.29
N THR A 55 5.80 -6.91 -5.25
CA THR A 55 6.98 -6.04 -5.16
C THR A 55 6.83 -4.85 -6.09
N PHE A 56 7.01 -3.65 -5.53
CA PHE A 56 6.94 -2.39 -6.24
C PHE A 56 8.30 -1.72 -6.25
N VAL A 57 8.69 -1.20 -7.41
CA VAL A 57 9.99 -0.55 -7.60
C VAL A 57 9.76 0.90 -7.98
N PHE A 58 10.34 1.82 -7.22
CA PHE A 58 10.23 3.26 -7.42
C PHE A 58 11.61 3.89 -7.64
N THR A 59 11.72 4.76 -8.63
CA THR A 59 12.96 5.51 -8.87
C THR A 59 13.00 6.76 -8.00
N VAL A 60 14.05 6.94 -7.19
CA VAL A 60 14.16 8.07 -6.24
C VAL A 60 15.47 8.81 -6.43
N SER A 61 15.43 10.14 -6.49
CA SER A 61 16.56 10.97 -6.92
C SER A 61 17.14 11.86 -5.82
N ASP A 62 16.45 11.97 -4.68
CA ASP A 62 16.87 12.82 -3.56
C ASP A 62 16.93 12.00 -2.27
N SER A 63 17.63 12.58 -1.29
CA SER A 63 17.78 12.05 0.06
C SER A 63 16.47 11.89 0.82
N THR A 64 15.44 12.67 0.49
CA THR A 64 14.15 12.63 1.19
C THR A 64 13.11 11.92 0.33
N THR A 65 12.84 10.66 0.65
CA THR A 65 11.79 9.87 -0.01
C THR A 65 10.65 9.67 0.98
N GLU A 66 9.48 10.17 0.61
CA GLU A 66 8.21 9.91 1.30
C GLU A 66 7.45 8.86 0.49
N LEU A 67 7.17 7.73 1.13
CA LEU A 67 6.32 6.69 0.59
C LEU A 67 4.97 6.73 1.29
N PHE A 68 3.92 7.00 0.53
CA PHE A 68 2.55 6.93 0.99
C PHE A 68 1.96 5.60 0.58
N ILE A 69 1.34 4.89 1.51
CA ILE A 69 0.61 3.65 1.27
C ILE A 69 -0.81 3.88 1.74
N LYS A 70 -1.77 3.73 0.84
CA LYS A 70 -3.19 3.89 1.12
C LYS A 70 -3.90 2.58 0.91
N LEU A 71 -4.68 2.12 1.88
CA LEU A 71 -5.51 0.93 1.80
C LEU A 71 -6.95 1.36 1.57
N LEU A 72 -7.55 0.85 0.50
CA LEU A 72 -8.93 1.08 0.12
C LEU A 72 -9.62 -0.26 -0.11
N ASP A 73 -10.91 -0.31 0.17
CA ASP A 73 -11.77 -1.45 -0.16
C ASP A 73 -12.49 -1.19 -1.47
N SER A 74 -12.30 -2.06 -2.46
CA SER A 74 -12.94 -1.92 -3.77
C SER A 74 -14.33 -2.52 -3.72
N ASP A 75 -15.33 -1.71 -3.40
CA ASP A 75 -16.73 -2.12 -3.51
C ASP A 75 -17.23 -1.97 -4.95
N GLY A 76 -17.72 -3.05 -5.56
CA GLY A 76 -18.10 -3.11 -6.98
C GLY A 76 -19.31 -2.24 -7.41
N GLY A 77 -19.74 -1.28 -6.59
CA GLY A 77 -20.91 -0.44 -6.87
C GLY A 77 -21.05 0.89 -6.10
N THR A 78 -20.16 1.19 -5.15
CA THR A 78 -20.19 2.43 -4.33
C THR A 78 -18.79 3.07 -4.27
N ASP A 79 -18.68 4.28 -3.72
CA ASP A 79 -17.36 4.89 -3.45
C ASP A 79 -16.49 3.93 -2.63
N ASP A 80 -15.23 3.77 -3.04
CA ASP A 80 -14.27 2.89 -2.35
C ASP A 80 -14.11 3.33 -0.88
N ASP A 81 -14.26 2.38 0.04
CA ASP A 81 -14.13 2.67 1.47
C ASP A 81 -12.66 2.82 1.86
N PHE A 82 -12.34 3.91 2.55
CA PHE A 82 -11.00 4.13 3.06
C PHE A 82 -10.77 3.27 4.31
N VAL A 83 -9.80 2.37 4.22
CA VAL A 83 -9.49 1.41 5.30
C VAL A 83 -8.36 1.93 6.19
N GLY A 84 -7.37 2.58 5.59
CA GLY A 84 -6.24 3.12 6.33
C GLY A 84 -5.17 3.71 5.44
N GLU A 85 -4.26 4.47 6.04
CA GLU A 85 -3.07 4.99 5.36
C GLU A 85 -1.85 4.85 6.25
N ALA A 86 -0.70 4.69 5.61
CA ALA A 86 0.60 4.67 6.24
C ALA A 86 1.55 5.55 5.42
N THR A 87 2.22 6.46 6.09
CA THR A 87 3.22 7.33 5.47
C THR A 87 4.56 7.03 6.09
N PHE A 88 5.54 6.75 5.24
CA PHE A 88 6.92 6.49 5.64
C PHE A 88 7.78 7.66 5.18
N GLU A 89 8.14 8.51 6.14
CA GLU A 89 9.15 9.54 5.99
C GLU A 89 10.51 8.86 6.22
N ASP A 90 11.44 8.96 5.25
CA ASP A 90 12.76 8.31 5.29
C ASP A 90 12.79 6.80 4.97
N ALA A 91 12.13 6.39 3.88
CA ALA A 91 12.16 5.00 3.39
C ALA A 91 13.59 4.50 3.00
N LEU A 92 14.61 5.36 3.04
CA LEU A 92 16.00 5.05 2.67
C LEU A 92 16.90 4.69 3.87
N GLY A 93 16.44 4.87 5.12
CA GLY A 93 17.32 4.88 6.30
C GLY A 93 17.16 3.76 7.35
N SER A 94 16.25 2.79 7.18
CA SER A 94 16.08 1.72 8.18
C SER A 94 16.89 0.47 7.84
N LYS A 95 18.20 0.55 8.07
CA LYS A 95 19.06 -0.64 8.18
C LYS A 95 18.83 -1.24 9.57
N LEU A 96 17.93 -2.23 9.68
CA LEU A 96 17.85 -3.14 10.83
C LEU A 96 18.92 -4.22 10.71
#